data_AF-A0A661ZCR8-F1
#
_entry.id   AF-A0A661ZCR8-F1
#
_cell.length_a   1.000
_cell.length_b   1.000
_cell.length_c   1.000
_cell.angle_alpha   90.00
_cell.angle_beta   90.00
_cell.angle_gamma   90.00
#
_symmetry.space_group_name_H-M   'P 1'
#
loop_
_entity.id
_entity.type
_entity.pdbx_description
1 polymer ?
#
loop_
_entity_poly.entity_id
_entity_poly.type
_entity_poly.pdbx_seq_one_letter_code
_entity_poly.pdbx_strand_id
1 'polypeptide(L)'
;MGVGRNMAYRKSLFIKNKGFSSHYTVASGDDDLFINSVATKKNVAIEVGHESHTVSVAHTSTGAWVKQKRRHLTTWKYYRGRFKRLLGIWSLSQALFYVFFAVLLLLGYNIIITGGILLLRIVSYLLITKMSMNRLNERKLLVFSPIAELFLIIFYPVLSLVNVFSKTNKWK
;
A
#
# COMPACT_ATOMS: atom_id res chain seq x y z
N MET A 1 -4.74 -6.14 0.05
CA MET A 1 -5.02 -6.37 -1.38
C MET A 1 -4.88 -7.84 -1.65
N GLY A 2 -5.72 -8.40 -2.51
CA GLY A 2 -5.49 -9.71 -3.11
C GLY A 2 -4.85 -9.50 -4.48
N VAL A 3 -3.68 -10.07 -4.72
CA VAL A 3 -3.01 -10.08 -6.02
C VAL A 3 -2.91 -11.55 -6.39
N GLY A 4 -3.21 -11.99 -7.62
CA GLY A 4 -3.38 -13.41 -7.96
C GLY A 4 -2.25 -14.39 -7.59
N ARG A 5 -1.14 -13.91 -7.01
CA ARG A 5 -0.04 -14.67 -6.43
C ARG A 5 -0.11 -14.86 -4.91
N ASN A 6 -0.90 -14.09 -4.15
CA ASN A 6 -0.92 -14.11 -2.68
C ASN A 6 -2.31 -14.40 -2.10
N MET A 7 -3.15 -15.13 -2.85
CA MET A 7 -4.53 -15.40 -2.47
C MET A 7 -5.04 -16.69 -3.09
N ALA A 8 -5.95 -17.33 -2.37
CA ALA A 8 -6.75 -18.44 -2.87
C ALA A 8 -8.21 -18.24 -2.44
N TYR A 9 -9.15 -18.69 -3.26
CA TYR A 9 -10.58 -18.68 -2.94
C TYR A 9 -11.27 -19.92 -3.51
N ARG A 10 -12.40 -20.30 -2.91
CA ARG A 10 -13.20 -21.44 -3.38
C ARG A 10 -13.80 -21.13 -4.75
N LYS A 11 -13.76 -22.10 -5.68
CA LYS A 11 -14.41 -22.00 -7.00
C LYS A 11 -15.90 -21.61 -6.90
N SER A 12 -16.61 -22.13 -5.89
CA SER A 12 -18.01 -21.79 -5.65
C SER A 12 -18.21 -20.31 -5.32
N LEU A 13 -17.29 -19.67 -4.59
CA LEU A 13 -17.33 -18.23 -4.31
C LEU A 13 -17.17 -17.43 -5.61
N PHE A 14 -16.26 -17.85 -6.50
CA PHE A 14 -16.03 -17.20 -7.78
C PHE A 14 -17.27 -17.26 -8.69
N ILE A 15 -17.84 -18.46 -8.87
CA ILE A 15 -19.02 -18.65 -9.72
C ILE A 15 -20.22 -17.88 -9.17
N LYS A 16 -20.47 -17.95 -7.85
CA LYS A 16 -21.58 -17.25 -7.19
C LYS A 16 -21.53 -15.73 -7.39
N ASN A 17 -20.33 -15.16 -7.49
CA ASN A 17 -20.13 -13.72 -7.69
C ASN A 17 -19.87 -13.34 -9.17
N LYS A 18 -20.16 -14.25 -10.13
CA LYS A 18 -19.98 -14.02 -11.57
C LYS A 18 -18.54 -13.63 -11.95
N GLY A 19 -17.56 -14.17 -11.23
CA GLY A 19 -16.14 -13.93 -11.46
C GLY A 19 -15.75 -12.46 -11.53
N PHE A 20 -14.98 -12.07 -12.54
CA PHE A 20 -14.46 -10.71 -12.73
C PHE A 20 -15.37 -9.78 -13.53
N SER A 21 -16.60 -10.20 -13.85
CA SER A 21 -17.50 -9.45 -14.74
C SER A 21 -17.73 -8.00 -14.31
N SER A 22 -17.79 -7.72 -13.00
CA SER A 22 -17.97 -6.36 -12.44
C SER A 22 -16.77 -5.42 -12.66
N HIS A 23 -15.60 -5.96 -13.00
CA HIS A 23 -14.34 -5.20 -13.11
C HIS A 23 -13.63 -5.43 -14.45
N TYR A 24 -14.30 -6.04 -15.42
CA TYR A 24 -13.71 -6.41 -16.73
C TYR A 24 -13.17 -5.21 -17.52
N THR A 25 -13.73 -4.02 -17.31
CA THR A 25 -13.31 -2.78 -18.00
C THR A 25 -12.14 -2.07 -17.32
N VAL A 26 -11.66 -2.56 -16.17
CA VAL A 26 -10.57 -1.95 -15.41
C VAL A 26 -9.22 -2.42 -15.96
N ALA A 27 -8.29 -1.50 -16.17
CA ALA A 27 -6.99 -1.80 -16.77
C ALA A 27 -6.04 -2.60 -15.85
N SER A 28 -6.33 -2.73 -14.56
CA SER A 28 -5.50 -3.43 -13.56
C SER A 28 -6.24 -3.64 -12.25
N GLY A 29 -5.87 -4.70 -11.52
CA GLY A 29 -6.34 -4.95 -10.16
C GLY A 29 -7.71 -5.60 -10.09
N ASP A 30 -8.10 -6.34 -11.13
CA ASP A 30 -9.23 -7.25 -11.18
C ASP A 30 -9.27 -8.22 -9.98
N ASP A 31 -8.16 -8.90 -9.67
CA ASP A 31 -8.05 -9.80 -8.51
C ASP A 31 -8.38 -9.08 -7.20
N ASP A 32 -7.78 -7.91 -7.03
CA ASP A 32 -7.87 -7.13 -5.81
C ASP A 32 -9.27 -6.54 -5.63
N LEU A 33 -9.88 -6.06 -6.71
CA LEU A 33 -11.25 -5.56 -6.72
C LEU A 33 -12.25 -6.67 -6.47
N PHE A 34 -12.02 -7.86 -7.03
CA PHE A 34 -12.82 -9.04 -6.72
C PHE A 34 -12.80 -9.32 -5.22
N ILE A 35 -11.61 -9.43 -4.60
CA ILE A 35 -11.50 -9.62 -3.14
C ILE A 35 -12.11 -8.46 -2.36
N ASN A 36 -11.89 -7.22 -2.80
CA ASN A 36 -12.51 -6.04 -2.18
C ASN A 36 -14.03 -6.17 -2.10
N SER A 37 -14.65 -6.76 -3.12
CA SER A 37 -16.10 -6.96 -3.24
C SER A 37 -16.63 -8.21 -2.51
N VAL A 38 -15.91 -9.32 -2.47
CA VAL A 38 -16.45 -10.58 -1.90
C VAL A 38 -15.99 -10.86 -0.46
N ALA A 39 -14.93 -10.21 0.01
CA ALA A 39 -14.38 -10.44 1.35
C ALA A 39 -15.24 -9.81 2.45
N THR A 40 -15.43 -10.57 3.52
CA THR A 40 -16.15 -10.22 4.75
C THR A 40 -15.32 -10.65 5.97
N LYS A 41 -15.71 -10.18 7.17
CA LYS A 41 -15.02 -10.58 8.40
C LYS A 41 -15.14 -12.08 8.73
N LYS A 42 -16.11 -12.79 8.14
CA LYS A 42 -16.43 -14.19 8.47
C LYS A 42 -15.95 -15.21 7.44
N ASN A 43 -15.43 -14.78 6.28
CA ASN A 43 -15.03 -15.66 5.18
C ASN A 43 -13.57 -15.44 4.72
N VAL A 44 -12.75 -14.83 5.58
CA VAL A 44 -11.34 -14.56 5.32
C VAL A 44 -10.51 -15.26 6.39
N ALA A 45 -9.50 -15.99 5.97
CA ALA A 45 -8.42 -16.51 6.81
C ALA A 45 -7.09 -15.95 6.28
N ILE A 46 -6.13 -15.78 7.19
CA ILE A 46 -4.79 -15.28 6.88
C ILE A 46 -3.82 -16.43 7.07
N GLU A 47 -3.05 -16.74 6.03
CA GLU A 47 -1.96 -17.71 6.08
C GLU A 47 -0.62 -16.96 6.01
N VAL A 48 0.29 -17.27 6.93
CA VAL A 48 1.61 -16.60 7.09
C VAL A 48 2.75 -17.61 7.22
N GLY A 49 2.50 -18.90 7.01
CA GLY A 49 3.52 -19.92 6.98
C GLY A 49 4.51 -19.65 5.84
N HIS A 50 5.80 -19.86 6.10
CA HIS A 50 6.85 -19.55 5.12
C HIS A 50 6.66 -20.29 3.79
N GLU A 51 6.15 -21.52 3.83
CA GLU A 51 5.83 -22.33 2.65
C GLU A 51 4.70 -21.75 1.79
N SER A 52 3.90 -20.81 2.33
CA SER A 52 2.84 -20.14 1.58
C SER A 52 3.32 -18.90 0.81
N HIS A 53 4.57 -18.48 1.02
CA HIS A 53 5.08 -17.24 0.44
C HIS A 53 5.29 -17.37 -1.06
N THR A 54 4.90 -16.34 -1.80
CA THR A 54 5.17 -16.23 -3.23
C THR A 54 6.09 -15.06 -3.53
N VAL A 55 7.10 -15.30 -4.37
CA VAL A 55 8.09 -14.29 -4.75
C VAL A 55 7.81 -13.80 -6.16
N SER A 56 7.76 -12.48 -6.35
CA SER A 56 7.62 -11.84 -7.66
C SER A 56 8.89 -11.08 -8.01
N VAL A 57 9.42 -11.30 -9.21
CA VAL A 57 10.58 -10.56 -9.69
C VAL A 57 10.18 -9.11 -9.97
N ALA A 58 10.96 -8.16 -9.44
CA ALA A 58 10.75 -6.74 -9.69
C ALA A 58 11.15 -6.38 -11.14
N HIS A 59 10.55 -5.33 -11.70
CA HIS A 59 10.97 -4.80 -12.99
C HIS A 59 12.41 -4.29 -12.92
N THR A 60 13.22 -4.62 -13.92
CA THR A 60 14.65 -4.26 -13.98
C THR A 60 14.88 -2.79 -14.35
N SER A 61 13.92 -2.13 -15.01
CA SER A 61 14.01 -0.71 -15.36
C SER A 61 13.09 0.16 -14.52
N THR A 62 13.59 1.32 -14.11
CA THR A 62 12.85 2.33 -13.35
C THR A 62 11.62 2.82 -14.12
N GLY A 63 11.74 3.00 -15.44
CA GLY A 63 10.61 3.39 -16.30
C GLY A 63 9.48 2.36 -16.32
N ALA A 64 9.80 1.06 -16.43
CA ALA A 64 8.80 0.00 -16.36
C ALA A 64 8.16 -0.10 -14.96
N TRP A 65 8.96 0.05 -13.91
CA TRP A 65 8.47 0.09 -12.53
C TRP A 65 7.53 1.28 -12.28
N VAL A 66 7.88 2.49 -12.72
CA VAL A 66 7.02 3.68 -12.61
C VAL A 66 5.72 3.47 -13.39
N LYS A 67 5.78 2.94 -14.62
CA LYS A 67 4.58 2.62 -15.41
C LYS A 67 3.68 1.61 -14.69
N GLN A 68 4.26 0.57 -14.08
CA GLN A 68 3.52 -0.40 -13.28
C GLN A 68 2.83 0.27 -12.09
N LYS A 69 3.54 1.12 -11.34
CA LYS A 69 3.00 1.84 -10.17
C LYS A 69 1.90 2.81 -10.55
N ARG A 70 2.08 3.58 -11.63
CA ARG A 70 1.04 4.46 -12.20
C ARG A 70 -0.22 3.69 -12.55
N ARG A 71 -0.10 2.53 -13.20
CA ARG A 71 -1.26 1.68 -13.51
C ARG A 71 -1.95 1.16 -12.24
N HIS A 72 -1.19 0.73 -11.24
CA HIS A 72 -1.74 0.26 -9.96
C HIS A 72 -2.53 1.35 -9.21
N LEU A 73 -2.08 2.60 -9.30
CA LEU A 73 -2.77 3.77 -8.75
C LEU A 73 -4.06 4.15 -9.51
N THR A 74 -4.43 3.47 -10.59
CA THR A 74 -5.77 3.69 -11.20
C THR A 74 -6.87 2.88 -10.51
N THR A 75 -6.49 1.78 -9.85
CA THR A 75 -7.43 0.80 -9.26
C THR A 75 -8.13 1.33 -8.01
N TRP A 76 -7.49 2.20 -7.22
CA TRP A 76 -8.04 2.68 -5.93
C TRP A 76 -9.42 3.34 -6.06
N LYS A 77 -9.72 3.94 -7.22
CA LYS A 77 -11.00 4.60 -7.53
C LYS A 77 -12.19 3.63 -7.47
N TYR A 78 -11.95 2.33 -7.57
CA TYR A 78 -12.99 1.30 -7.54
C TYR A 78 -13.14 0.61 -6.18
N TYR A 79 -12.35 0.97 -5.17
CA TYR A 79 -12.47 0.40 -3.83
C TYR A 79 -13.74 0.84 -3.12
N ARG A 80 -14.25 -0.03 -2.24
CA ARG A 80 -15.28 0.34 -1.26
C ARG A 80 -14.85 1.55 -0.43
N GLY A 81 -15.78 2.46 -0.17
CA GLY A 81 -15.52 3.73 0.51
C GLY A 81 -14.80 3.60 1.86
N ARG A 82 -15.07 2.54 2.63
CA ARG A 82 -14.36 2.27 3.90
C ARG A 82 -12.84 2.10 3.69
N PHE A 83 -12.42 1.37 2.66
CA PHE A 83 -11.01 1.10 2.41
C PHE A 83 -10.31 2.31 1.79
N LYS A 84 -11.01 3.06 0.93
CA LYS A 84 -10.53 4.37 0.46
C LYS A 84 -10.24 5.31 1.62
N ARG A 85 -11.18 5.44 2.57
CA ARG A 85 -11.00 6.28 3.77
C ARG A 85 -9.83 5.80 4.63
N LEU A 86 -9.75 4.50 4.92
CA LEU A 86 -8.65 3.96 5.73
C LEU A 86 -7.26 4.22 5.09
N LEU A 87 -7.10 3.94 3.80
CA LEU A 87 -5.85 4.18 3.08
C LEU A 87 -5.51 5.67 2.97
N GLY A 88 -6.54 6.51 2.75
CA GLY A 88 -6.40 7.95 2.69
C GLY A 88 -5.99 8.57 4.04
N ILE A 89 -6.66 8.19 5.13
CA ILE A 89 -6.34 8.64 6.49
C ILE A 89 -4.94 8.21 6.89
N TRP A 90 -4.54 6.98 6.58
CA TRP A 90 -3.18 6.51 6.83
C TRP A 90 -2.13 7.35 6.09
N SER A 91 -2.32 7.60 4.79
CA SER A 91 -1.38 8.39 4.01
C SER A 91 -1.33 9.85 4.47
N LEU A 92 -2.49 10.40 4.83
CA LEU A 92 -2.62 11.77 5.33
C LEU A 92 -1.96 11.93 6.71
N SER A 93 -2.15 10.98 7.62
CA SER A 93 -1.54 11.05 8.96
C SER A 93 -0.01 11.01 8.88
N GLN A 94 0.54 10.20 7.97
CA GLN A 94 1.98 10.18 7.71
C GLN A 94 2.49 11.54 7.21
N ALA A 95 1.82 12.15 6.23
CA ALA A 95 2.20 13.45 5.70
C ALA A 95 2.08 14.56 6.76
N LEU A 96 0.95 14.62 7.48
CA LEU A 96 0.70 15.61 8.52
C LEU A 96 1.71 15.53 9.66
N PHE A 97 2.14 14.31 10.04
CA PHE A 97 3.16 14.14 11.07
C PHE A 97 4.44 14.92 10.73
N TYR A 98 4.97 14.75 9.52
CA TYR A 98 6.20 15.44 9.11
C TYR A 98 6.00 16.93 8.89
N VAL A 99 4.83 17.36 8.39
CA VAL A 99 4.49 18.78 8.27
C VAL A 99 4.46 19.44 9.65
N PHE A 100 3.74 18.87 10.62
CA PHE A 100 3.68 19.43 11.97
C PHE A 100 5.02 19.37 12.69
N PHE A 101 5.80 18.31 12.50
CA PHE A 101 7.16 18.24 13.01
C PHE A 101 8.04 19.38 12.48
N ALA A 102 8.00 19.66 11.17
CA ALA A 102 8.72 20.78 10.59
C ALA A 102 8.23 22.14 11.12
N VAL A 103 6.92 22.33 11.26
CA VAL A 103 6.35 23.55 11.85
C VAL A 103 6.83 23.76 13.29
N LEU A 104 6.84 22.71 14.13
CA LEU A 104 7.33 22.80 15.50
C LEU A 104 8.81 23.21 15.58
N LEU A 105 9.64 22.73 14.65
CA LEU A 105 11.05 23.13 14.55
C LEU A 105 11.18 24.61 14.14
N LEU A 106 10.40 25.05 13.14
CA LEU A 106 10.43 26.43 12.66
C LEU A 106 9.95 27.45 13.71
N LEU A 107 8.97 27.05 14.53
CA LEU A 107 8.48 27.86 15.64
C LEU A 107 9.42 27.87 16.85
N GLY A 108 10.53 27.13 16.80
CA GLY A 108 11.50 27.07 17.91
C GLY A 108 10.95 26.41 19.17
N TYR A 109 9.98 25.49 19.04
CA TYR A 109 9.46 24.76 20.19
C TYR A 109 10.55 23.91 20.84
N ASN A 110 10.38 23.58 22.12
CA ASN A 110 11.37 22.86 22.92
C ASN A 110 11.93 21.63 22.16
N ILE A 111 13.23 21.67 21.84
CA ILE A 111 13.89 20.67 20.99
C ILE A 111 13.87 19.26 21.61
N ILE A 112 13.87 19.17 22.94
CA ILE A 112 13.83 17.90 23.66
C ILE A 112 12.45 17.26 23.48
N ILE A 113 11.37 18.04 23.61
CA ILE A 113 10.00 17.55 23.42
C ILE A 113 9.78 17.18 21.95
N THR A 114 10.11 18.08 21.02
CA THR A 114 9.94 17.87 19.57
C THR A 114 10.74 16.66 19.10
N GLY A 115 12.01 16.55 19.51
CA GLY A 115 12.86 15.40 19.21
C GLY A 115 12.35 14.11 19.85
N GLY A 116 11.83 14.17 21.08
CA GLY A 116 11.22 13.04 21.77
C GLY A 116 10.02 12.45 21.03
N ILE A 117 9.14 13.31 20.48
CA ILE A 117 7.99 12.88 19.67
C ILE A 117 8.45 12.17 18.39
N LEU A 118 9.46 12.72 17.70
CA LEU A 118 10.04 12.08 16.51
C LEU A 118 10.63 10.71 16.85
N LEU A 119 11.42 10.63 17.93
CA LEU A 119 12.05 9.41 18.39
C LEU A 119 11.01 8.34 18.71
N LEU A 120 9.97 8.67 19.49
CA LEU A 120 8.88 7.76 19.83
C LEU A 120 8.22 7.19 18.57
N ARG A 121 7.97 8.05 17.58
CA ARG A 121 7.34 7.66 16.32
C ARG A 121 8.24 6.75 15.48
N ILE A 122 9.53 7.08 15.35
CA ILE A 122 10.50 6.24 14.61
C ILE A 122 10.65 4.88 15.29
N VAL A 123 10.81 4.84 16.62
CA VAL A 123 10.93 3.58 17.38
C VAL A 123 9.67 2.73 17.22
N SER A 124 8.48 3.32 17.38
CA SER A 124 7.21 2.61 17.19
C SER A 124 7.08 2.02 15.78
N TYR A 125 7.43 2.82 14.76
CA TYR A 125 7.44 2.39 13.37
C TYR A 125 8.41 1.23 13.11
N LEU A 126 9.64 1.32 13.63
CA LEU A 126 10.65 0.27 13.48
C LEU A 126 10.25 -1.02 14.20
N LEU A 127 9.67 -0.93 15.40
CA LEU A 127 9.19 -2.10 16.14
C LEU A 127 8.08 -2.84 15.37
N ILE A 128 7.07 -2.11 14.89
CA ILE A 128 5.98 -2.70 14.08
C ILE A 128 6.55 -3.32 12.81
N THR A 129 7.43 -2.59 12.10
CA THR A 129 8.07 -3.07 10.88
C THR A 129 8.88 -4.35 11.14
N LYS A 130 9.67 -4.40 12.21
CA LYS A 130 10.43 -5.58 12.63
C LYS A 130 9.53 -6.78 12.91
N MET A 131 8.42 -6.58 13.61
CA MET A 131 7.45 -7.64 13.88
C MET A 131 6.82 -8.18 12.58
N SER A 132 6.44 -7.30 11.65
CA SER A 132 5.91 -7.69 10.34
C SER A 132 6.96 -8.43 9.50
N MET A 133 8.19 -7.93 9.48
CA MET A 133 9.34 -8.53 8.80
C MET A 133 9.64 -9.95 9.27
N ASN A 134 9.62 -10.17 10.59
CA ASN A 134 9.81 -11.50 11.16
C ASN A 134 8.70 -12.46 10.75
N ARG A 135 7.44 -12.00 10.69
CA ARG A 135 6.30 -12.82 10.23
C ARG A 135 6.35 -13.13 8.73
N LEU A 136 6.91 -12.23 7.92
CA LEU A 136 7.00 -12.38 6.46
C LEU A 136 8.34 -12.98 6.00
N ASN A 137 9.19 -13.41 6.93
CA ASN A 137 10.53 -13.92 6.64
C ASN A 137 11.39 -12.98 5.76
N GLU A 138 11.22 -11.67 5.92
CA GLU A 138 11.96 -10.63 5.18
C GLU A 138 12.78 -9.81 6.16
N ARG A 139 14.11 -9.90 6.13
CA ARG A 139 14.99 -9.33 7.18
C ARG A 139 15.81 -8.12 6.74
N LYS A 140 15.83 -7.79 5.45
CA LYS A 140 16.84 -6.85 4.90
C LYS A 140 16.40 -5.39 4.83
N LEU A 141 15.13 -5.10 5.15
CA LEU A 141 14.53 -3.78 4.90
C LEU A 141 14.42 -2.86 6.12
N LEU A 142 14.75 -3.32 7.33
CA LEU A 142 14.38 -2.61 8.56
C LEU A 142 15.04 -1.23 8.68
N VAL A 143 16.34 -1.14 8.38
CA VAL A 143 17.08 0.13 8.47
C VAL A 143 16.74 1.05 7.30
N PHE A 144 16.39 0.48 6.14
CA PHE A 144 16.01 1.24 4.96
C PHE A 144 14.55 1.75 5.03
N SER A 145 13.71 1.16 5.87
CA SER A 145 12.26 1.45 5.88
C SER A 145 11.91 2.91 6.21
N PRO A 146 12.59 3.63 7.13
CA PRO A 146 12.27 5.04 7.38
C PRO A 146 12.58 5.94 6.17
N ILE A 147 13.69 5.67 5.49
CA ILE A 147 14.08 6.39 4.25
C ILE A 147 13.06 6.08 3.14
N ALA A 148 12.69 4.81 3.01
CA ALA A 148 11.67 4.39 2.05
C ALA A 148 10.32 5.05 2.33
N GLU A 149 9.92 5.20 3.60
CA GLU A 149 8.68 5.87 3.96
C GLU A 149 8.65 7.33 3.50
N LEU A 150 9.70 8.10 3.80
CA LEU A 150 9.83 9.49 3.34
C LEU A 150 9.76 9.59 1.83
N PHE A 151 10.47 8.70 1.12
CA PHE A 151 10.41 8.62 -0.34
C PHE A 151 8.98 8.33 -0.82
N LEU A 152 8.28 7.36 -0.22
CA LEU A 152 6.93 6.96 -0.65
C LEU A 152 5.86 8.02 -0.36
N ILE A 153 5.99 8.78 0.73
CA ILE A 153 5.11 9.91 1.07
C ILE A 153 5.13 10.97 -0.02
N ILE A 154 6.27 11.18 -0.68
CA ILE A 154 6.40 12.14 -1.80
C ILE A 154 6.04 11.47 -3.12
N PHE A 155 6.56 10.26 -3.35
CA PHE A 155 6.46 9.55 -4.63
C PHE A 155 5.01 9.23 -5.02
N TYR A 156 4.18 8.71 -4.10
CA TYR A 156 2.81 8.32 -4.44
C TYR A 156 1.89 9.50 -4.77
N PRO A 157 1.91 10.63 -4.04
CA PRO A 157 1.19 11.84 -4.44
C PRO A 157 1.64 12.39 -5.79
N VAL A 158 2.95 12.43 -6.07
CA VAL A 158 3.48 12.87 -7.36
C VAL A 158 2.97 11.98 -8.50
N LEU A 159 3.05 10.65 -8.36
CA LEU A 159 2.50 9.74 -9.38
C LEU A 159 0.99 9.88 -9.54
N SER A 160 0.26 10.11 -8.45
CA SER A 160 -1.19 10.30 -8.48
C SER A 160 -1.56 11.57 -9.24
N LEU A 161 -0.82 12.66 -9.01
CA LEU A 161 -0.98 13.93 -9.73
C LEU A 161 -0.67 13.77 -11.22
N VAL A 162 0.43 13.09 -11.56
CA VAL A 162 0.77 12.77 -12.95
C VAL A 162 -0.33 11.96 -13.62
N ASN A 163 -0.99 11.03 -12.92
CA ASN A 163 -2.12 10.26 -13.46
C ASN A 163 -3.39 11.09 -13.69
N VAL A 164 -3.55 12.23 -13.02
CA VAL A 164 -4.64 13.18 -13.28
C VAL A 164 -4.41 13.87 -14.63
N PHE A 165 -3.18 14.32 -14.89
CA PHE A 165 -2.83 15.05 -16.12
C PHE A 165 -2.52 14.15 -17.32
N SER A 166 -1.93 12.98 -17.08
CA SER A 166 -1.51 12.01 -18.09
C SER A 166 -2.19 10.67 -17.84
N LYS A 167 -3.24 10.38 -18.61
CA LYS A 167 -3.96 9.11 -18.52
C LYS A 167 -3.05 7.96 -18.94
N THR A 168 -2.96 6.93 -18.11
CA THR A 168 -2.28 5.68 -18.49
C THR A 168 -3.09 5.01 -19.59
N ASN A 169 -2.47 4.76 -20.76
CA ASN A 169 -3.12 4.15 -21.91
C ASN A 169 -3.79 2.81 -21.58
N LYS A 170 -4.87 2.52 -22.33
CA LYS A 170 -5.61 1.24 -22.33
C LYS A 170 -4.65 0.07 -22.60
N TRP A 171 -5.06 -1.14 -22.17
CA TRP A 171 -4.36 -2.41 -22.44
C TRP A 171 -3.81 -2.43 -23.88
N LYS A 172 -2.53 -2.74 -24.02
CA LYS A 172 -1.94 -3.16 -25.30
C LYS A 172 -2.07 -4.67 -25.38
#